data_AF-A0A8J5SV54-F1
#
_entry.id   AF-A0A8J5SV54-F1
#
_cell.length_a   1.000
_cell.length_b   1.000
_cell.length_c   1.000
_cell.angle_alpha   90.00
_cell.angle_beta   90.00
_cell.angle_gamma   90.00
#
_symmetry.space_group_name_H-M   'P 1'
#
loop_
_entity.id
_entity.type
_entity.pdbx_description
1 polymer ?
#
loop_
_entity_poly.entity_id
_entity_poly.type
_entity_poly.pdbx_seq_one_letter_code
_entity_poly.pdbx_strand_id
1 'polypeptide(L)'
;MPEARSAPAETWNQTFGATSKVRLIHILKNLHTSEIKIYSDASREFIELLDSEPGGEVLREYVEQSPRLVELAEAWRLHREKPGMAYIVSLFATVLGHPGGKSRRHSLVKKSLDRVAGTILEDKEKMGDLYLELNSGEFRRQNAALDLLAAIVRRGGGVASEIAKSFDFKMAVLPQLSGMRKKRRGRDGGNRKKGTDFGSTRRSFIGFAMSFLEVGNPRMLRWVLQQRELFSGVLRGIADDDTDIIVYVLSTLRDNVLVEESLVPPALRSVLFGSATLEQLSLISGNTDAGEAADVAHEVLVMVCTDPKNGLMRSSNLRGNDKRLLDLMKKLKATEVVHHKNLLLAIVSKRLPLCSAYMSEFPYNTEPRPSSSWFSAVSLAADMISSAKRDDIFQSLLSTSHDLVSIDDEQVQVMLKCIVPNMFTRAVINRGLLHSDDLVKHGSLRLVFESVNLLCYVIDAINGMVSSVRAQSEFNNSTKVTVK
;
A
#
# COMPACT_ATOMS: atom_id res chain seq x y z
N MET A 1 -29.40 53.82 -20.46
CA MET A 1 -28.56 53.86 -19.25
C MET A 1 -29.20 52.93 -18.23
N PRO A 2 -28.54 51.83 -17.82
CA PRO A 2 -29.16 50.85 -16.94
C PRO A 2 -28.87 51.17 -15.47
N GLU A 3 -29.92 51.14 -14.66
CA GLU A 3 -29.87 51.24 -13.21
C GLU A 3 -29.22 49.99 -12.59
N ALA A 4 -28.46 50.25 -11.53
CA ALA A 4 -27.67 49.29 -10.79
C ALA A 4 -28.54 48.20 -10.16
N ARG A 5 -28.14 46.94 -10.37
CA ARG A 5 -28.67 45.78 -9.65
C ARG A 5 -28.21 45.86 -8.19
N SER A 6 -29.17 46.03 -7.30
CA SER A 6 -28.99 45.91 -5.85
C SER A 6 -28.59 44.47 -5.48
N ALA A 7 -27.65 44.37 -4.54
CA ALA A 7 -27.19 43.14 -3.93
C ALA A 7 -28.32 42.48 -3.11
N PRO A 8 -28.45 41.14 -3.08
CA PRO A 8 -29.30 40.48 -2.12
C PRO A 8 -28.53 40.27 -0.81
N ALA A 9 -28.41 41.34 -0.02
CA ALA A 9 -28.26 41.20 1.42
C ALA A 9 -29.67 41.12 2.01
N GLU A 10 -29.85 40.29 3.05
CA GLU A 10 -31.07 40.15 3.85
C GLU A 10 -32.10 39.12 3.35
N THR A 11 -31.88 37.86 3.72
CA THR A 11 -32.90 37.05 4.42
C THR A 11 -32.20 35.91 5.15
N TRP A 12 -31.81 36.13 6.41
CA TRP A 12 -31.08 35.16 7.24
C TRP A 12 -31.88 34.85 8.52
N ASN A 13 -32.92 34.00 8.48
CA ASN A 13 -33.70 33.66 9.69
C ASN A 13 -33.47 32.24 10.23
N GLN A 14 -33.00 32.24 11.48
CA GLN A 14 -33.21 31.33 12.63
C GLN A 14 -32.88 29.83 12.52
N THR A 15 -31.61 29.50 12.77
CA THR A 15 -31.09 28.43 13.66
C THR A 15 -29.55 28.51 13.62
N PHE A 16 -28.96 29.51 14.26
CA PHE A 16 -27.50 29.69 14.34
C PHE A 16 -27.19 30.13 15.76
N GLY A 17 -26.14 29.60 16.40
CA GLY A 17 -25.56 30.28 17.55
C GLY A 17 -25.15 31.69 17.10
N ALA A 18 -25.84 32.74 17.56
CA ALA A 18 -25.76 34.08 16.99
C ALA A 18 -24.31 34.58 16.77
N THR A 19 -23.40 34.17 17.66
CA THR A 19 -21.97 34.48 17.63
C THR A 19 -21.24 33.90 16.42
N SER A 20 -21.44 32.62 16.10
CA SER A 20 -20.74 31.95 14.98
C SER A 20 -21.19 32.49 13.62
N LYS A 21 -22.44 32.94 13.52
CA LYS A 21 -23.02 33.53 12.30
C LYS A 21 -22.38 34.88 11.98
N VAL A 22 -22.34 35.75 12.99
CA VAL A 22 -21.75 37.09 12.88
C VAL A 22 -20.26 36.97 12.55
N ARG A 23 -19.57 36.01 13.19
CA ARG A 23 -18.18 35.71 12.92
C ARG A 23 -17.96 35.25 11.47
N LEU A 24 -18.78 34.33 10.96
CA LEU A 24 -18.70 33.85 9.59
C LEU A 24 -18.93 34.98 8.56
N ILE A 25 -19.92 35.85 8.78
CA ILE A 25 -20.16 37.00 7.90
C ILE A 25 -18.94 37.93 7.86
N HIS A 26 -18.32 38.21 9.00
CA HIS A 26 -17.11 39.03 9.07
C HIS A 26 -15.93 38.39 8.33
N ILE A 27 -15.72 37.10 8.55
CA ILE A 27 -14.70 36.30 7.84
C ILE A 27 -14.91 36.39 6.33
N LEU A 28 -16.13 36.12 5.85
CA LEU A 28 -16.45 36.14 4.41
C LEU A 28 -16.19 37.51 3.78
N LYS A 29 -16.50 38.60 4.49
CA LYS A 29 -16.19 39.97 4.04
C LYS A 29 -14.67 40.20 3.93
N ASN A 30 -13.91 39.73 4.93
CA ASN A 30 -12.46 39.90 4.95
C ASN A 30 -11.78 39.11 3.82
N LEU A 31 -12.34 37.98 3.38
CA LEU A 31 -11.84 37.22 2.23
C LEU A 31 -11.84 38.02 0.92
N HIS A 32 -12.71 39.03 0.75
CA HIS A 32 -12.74 39.86 -0.46
C HIS A 32 -11.81 41.09 -0.40
N THR A 33 -11.09 41.28 0.70
CA THR A 33 -10.16 42.42 0.87
C THR A 33 -8.89 42.21 0.05
N SER A 34 -8.30 43.28 -0.50
CA SER A 34 -7.07 43.20 -1.32
C SER A 34 -5.80 42.90 -0.53
N GLU A 35 -5.80 43.13 0.79
CA GLU A 35 -4.65 42.94 1.66
C GLU A 35 -4.41 41.47 2.01
N ILE A 36 -3.23 40.96 1.62
CA ILE A 36 -2.83 39.55 1.80
C ILE A 36 -2.99 39.07 3.23
N LYS A 37 -2.58 39.89 4.20
CA LYS A 37 -2.65 39.55 5.61
C LYS A 37 -4.09 39.31 6.05
N ILE A 38 -4.99 40.24 5.71
CA ILE A 38 -6.41 40.20 6.10
C ILE A 38 -7.11 38.95 5.57
N TYR A 39 -7.01 38.66 4.26
CA TYR A 39 -7.71 37.47 3.74
C TYR A 39 -7.00 36.16 4.11
N SER A 40 -5.68 36.16 4.36
CA SER A 40 -4.98 34.98 4.86
C SER A 40 -5.38 34.64 6.29
N ASP A 41 -5.54 35.65 7.15
CA ASP A 41 -6.01 35.48 8.53
C ASP A 41 -7.48 35.08 8.54
N ALA A 42 -8.32 35.68 7.68
CA ALA A 42 -9.71 35.25 7.50
C ALA A 42 -9.84 33.80 7.00
N SER A 43 -8.97 33.38 6.08
CA SER A 43 -8.96 31.98 5.60
C SER A 43 -8.61 31.02 6.73
N ARG A 44 -7.59 31.35 7.54
CA ARG A 44 -7.20 30.57 8.72
C ARG A 44 -8.32 30.51 9.75
N GLU A 45 -8.93 31.65 10.05
CA GLU A 45 -10.03 31.75 11.02
C GLU A 45 -11.25 30.92 10.58
N PHE A 46 -11.55 30.89 9.28
CA PHE A 46 -12.60 30.01 8.76
C PHE A 46 -12.23 28.54 8.95
N ILE A 47 -11.00 28.14 8.58
CA ILE A 47 -10.55 26.75 8.76
C ILE A 47 -10.65 26.34 10.25
N GLU A 48 -10.18 27.18 11.16
CA GLU A 48 -10.28 26.95 12.61
C GLU A 48 -11.73 26.83 13.09
N LEU A 49 -12.64 27.64 12.55
CA LEU A 49 -14.07 27.58 12.87
C LEU A 49 -14.72 26.27 12.39
N LEU A 50 -14.25 25.71 11.26
CA LEU A 50 -14.72 24.41 10.78
C LEU A 50 -14.14 23.28 11.64
N ASP A 51 -12.85 23.34 11.95
CA ASP A 51 -12.16 22.31 12.73
C ASP A 51 -12.60 22.26 14.20
N SER A 52 -13.06 23.38 14.78
CA SER A 52 -13.53 23.43 16.16
C SER A 52 -14.83 22.65 16.40
N GLU A 53 -15.60 22.39 15.35
CA GLU A 53 -16.91 21.74 15.43
C GLU A 53 -16.93 20.47 14.54
N PRO A 54 -16.40 19.32 15.01
CA PRO A 54 -16.27 18.11 14.19
C PRO A 54 -17.63 17.57 13.71
N GLY A 55 -18.71 17.93 14.42
CA GLY A 55 -20.08 17.65 14.02
C GLY A 55 -20.49 18.32 12.70
N GLY A 56 -19.75 19.33 12.25
CA GLY A 56 -19.92 20.01 10.95
C GLY A 56 -21.16 20.87 10.83
N GLU A 57 -21.72 21.34 11.94
CA GLU A 57 -22.91 22.21 11.97
C GLU A 57 -22.67 23.50 11.21
N VAL A 58 -21.58 24.21 11.53
CA VAL A 58 -21.19 25.47 10.86
C VAL A 58 -21.09 25.29 9.34
N LEU A 59 -20.45 24.20 8.89
CA LEU A 59 -20.35 23.91 7.46
C LEU A 59 -21.73 23.69 6.82
N ARG A 60 -22.60 22.92 7.47
CA ARG A 60 -23.94 22.63 6.93
C ARG A 60 -24.75 23.91 6.79
N GLU A 61 -24.80 24.71 7.85
CA GLU A 61 -25.52 25.97 7.85
C GLU A 61 -24.98 26.94 6.80
N TYR A 62 -23.66 27.00 6.62
CA TYR A 62 -23.05 27.80 5.56
C TYR A 62 -23.45 27.31 4.17
N VAL A 63 -23.36 26.00 3.90
CA VAL A 63 -23.69 25.43 2.59
C VAL A 63 -25.19 25.48 2.29
N GLU A 64 -26.06 25.39 3.29
CA GLU A 64 -27.51 25.54 3.10
C GLU A 64 -27.88 26.96 2.67
N GLN A 65 -27.15 27.96 3.17
CA GLN A 65 -27.36 29.37 2.84
C GLN A 65 -26.65 29.79 1.55
N SER A 66 -25.47 29.24 1.28
CA SER A 66 -24.73 29.43 0.03
C SER A 66 -24.38 28.10 -0.63
N PRO A 67 -25.34 27.41 -1.30
CA PRO A 67 -25.12 26.08 -1.89
C PRO A 67 -24.06 26.02 -2.98
N ARG A 68 -23.71 27.18 -3.58
CA ARG A 68 -22.68 27.29 -4.62
C ARG A 68 -21.39 27.91 -4.10
N LEU A 69 -21.30 28.19 -2.80
CA LEU A 69 -20.17 28.87 -2.16
C LEU A 69 -19.77 30.16 -2.90
N VAL A 70 -20.76 31.00 -3.24
CA VAL A 70 -20.56 32.15 -4.15
C VAL A 70 -19.53 33.14 -3.62
N GLU A 71 -19.47 33.29 -2.29
CA GLU A 71 -18.52 34.14 -1.59
C GLU A 71 -17.09 33.64 -1.75
N LEU A 72 -16.87 32.33 -1.63
CA LEU A 72 -15.57 31.71 -1.85
C LEU A 72 -15.18 31.72 -3.32
N ALA A 73 -16.12 31.48 -4.22
CA ALA A 73 -15.89 31.55 -5.66
C ALA A 73 -15.49 32.97 -6.10
N GLU A 74 -16.09 33.99 -5.50
CA GLU A 74 -15.72 35.38 -5.73
C GLU A 74 -14.35 35.72 -5.12
N ALA A 75 -14.04 35.23 -3.92
CA ALA A 75 -12.70 35.38 -3.33
C ALA A 75 -11.61 34.72 -4.20
N TRP A 76 -11.88 33.55 -4.77
CA TRP A 76 -11.00 32.89 -5.75
C TRP A 76 -10.75 33.80 -6.95
N ARG A 77 -11.82 34.36 -7.53
CA ARG A 77 -11.75 35.26 -8.70
C ARG A 77 -10.94 36.52 -8.40
N LEU A 78 -11.12 37.13 -7.22
CA LEU A 78 -10.44 38.36 -6.81
C LEU A 78 -8.95 38.15 -6.55
N HIS A 79 -8.55 36.96 -6.10
CA HIS A 79 -7.18 36.65 -5.69
C HIS A 79 -6.39 35.76 -6.65
N ARG A 80 -6.98 35.46 -7.81
CA ARG A 80 -6.33 34.76 -8.91
C ARG A 80 -4.99 35.40 -9.26
N GLU A 81 -3.99 34.56 -9.50
CA GLU A 81 -2.59 34.93 -9.81
C GLU A 81 -1.87 35.73 -8.70
N LYS A 82 -2.51 36.02 -7.57
CA LYS A 82 -1.87 36.72 -6.45
C LYS A 82 -1.14 35.75 -5.53
N PRO A 83 -0.06 36.18 -4.84
CA PRO A 83 0.72 35.31 -3.95
C PRO A 83 -0.08 34.62 -2.84
N GLY A 84 -1.16 35.23 -2.33
CA GLY A 84 -1.99 34.63 -1.29
C GLY A 84 -3.11 33.72 -1.79
N MET A 85 -3.16 33.42 -3.09
CA MET A 85 -4.15 32.51 -3.67
C MET A 85 -4.21 31.16 -2.93
N ALA A 86 -3.06 30.65 -2.48
CA ALA A 86 -2.98 29.40 -1.72
C ALA A 86 -3.84 29.37 -0.45
N TYR A 87 -4.10 30.50 0.21
CA TYR A 87 -4.99 30.55 1.37
C TYR A 87 -6.44 30.27 0.98
N ILE A 88 -6.89 30.80 -0.16
CA ILE A 88 -8.22 30.54 -0.69
C ILE A 88 -8.33 29.09 -1.16
N VAL A 89 -7.31 28.59 -1.87
CA VAL A 89 -7.26 27.18 -2.32
C VAL A 89 -7.32 26.22 -1.13
N SER A 90 -6.55 26.49 -0.07
CA SER A 90 -6.54 25.70 1.16
C SER A 90 -7.90 25.73 1.89
N LEU A 91 -8.58 26.89 1.88
CA LEU A 91 -9.93 27.00 2.42
C LEU A 91 -10.93 26.15 1.63
N PHE A 92 -10.86 26.14 0.29
CA PHE A 92 -11.66 25.23 -0.52
C PHE A 92 -11.35 23.75 -0.22
N ALA A 93 -10.08 23.40 -0.03
CA ALA A 93 -9.67 22.04 0.32
C ALA A 93 -10.33 21.58 1.64
N THR A 94 -10.32 22.47 2.64
CA THR A 94 -10.94 22.24 3.95
C THR A 94 -12.45 22.07 3.82
N VAL A 95 -13.13 23.02 3.15
CA VAL A 95 -14.60 23.00 2.99
C VAL A 95 -15.08 21.74 2.24
N LEU A 96 -14.43 21.37 1.14
CA LEU A 96 -14.80 20.18 0.35
C LEU A 96 -14.42 18.87 1.06
N GLY A 97 -13.31 18.89 1.82
CA GLY A 97 -12.75 17.75 2.52
C GLY A 97 -13.42 17.42 3.86
N HIS A 98 -14.13 18.38 4.45
CA HIS A 98 -14.69 18.29 5.80
C HIS A 98 -15.64 17.09 5.99
N PRO A 99 -15.50 16.29 7.08
CA PRO A 99 -16.34 15.10 7.33
C PRO A 99 -17.84 15.38 7.35
N GLY A 100 -18.24 16.51 7.97
CA GLY A 100 -19.64 16.95 8.03
C GLY A 100 -20.30 17.16 6.67
N GLY A 101 -19.50 17.44 5.62
CA GLY A 101 -19.99 17.61 4.24
C GLY A 101 -20.04 16.31 3.42
N LYS A 102 -19.58 15.19 3.97
CA LYS A 102 -19.55 13.86 3.32
C LYS A 102 -20.65 12.91 3.82
N SER A 103 -21.28 13.24 4.95
CA SER A 103 -22.28 12.39 5.60
C SER A 103 -23.50 12.13 4.71
N ARG A 104 -23.92 10.85 4.62
CA ARG A 104 -25.17 10.45 3.93
C ARG A 104 -26.41 11.04 4.60
N ARG A 105 -26.34 11.35 5.90
CA ARG A 105 -27.46 11.93 6.67
C ARG A 105 -27.84 13.34 6.18
N HIS A 106 -26.87 14.07 5.61
CA HIS A 106 -27.07 15.44 5.10
C HIS A 106 -26.91 15.46 3.57
N SER A 107 -27.83 14.78 2.89
CA SER A 107 -27.73 14.54 1.45
C SER A 107 -27.71 15.82 0.60
N LEU A 108 -28.35 16.91 1.05
CA LEU A 108 -28.36 18.19 0.35
C LEU A 108 -26.99 18.88 0.39
N VAL A 109 -26.41 19.05 1.57
CA VAL A 109 -25.06 19.62 1.75
C VAL A 109 -24.04 18.82 0.97
N LYS A 110 -24.13 17.48 1.02
CA LYS A 110 -23.27 16.61 0.22
C LYS A 110 -23.40 16.91 -1.29
N LYS A 111 -24.62 16.94 -1.82
CA LYS A 111 -24.87 17.22 -3.25
C LYS A 111 -24.38 18.61 -3.67
N SER A 112 -24.53 19.61 -2.81
CA SER A 112 -24.04 20.97 -3.06
C SER A 112 -22.52 20.99 -3.20
N LEU A 113 -21.80 20.38 -2.25
CA LEU A 113 -20.33 20.30 -2.31
C LEU A 113 -19.84 19.42 -3.47
N ASP A 114 -20.54 18.33 -3.80
CA ASP A 114 -20.25 17.50 -4.99
C ASP A 114 -20.38 18.33 -6.28
N ARG A 115 -21.43 19.17 -6.38
CA ARG A 115 -21.64 20.08 -7.52
C ARG A 115 -20.54 21.14 -7.60
N VAL A 116 -20.16 21.76 -6.48
CA VAL A 116 -19.08 22.74 -6.44
C VAL A 116 -17.76 22.11 -6.90
N ALA A 117 -17.44 20.91 -6.42
CA ALA A 117 -16.27 20.17 -6.87
C ALA A 117 -16.31 19.92 -8.39
N GLY A 118 -17.45 19.49 -8.94
CA GLY A 118 -17.65 19.36 -10.39
C GLY A 118 -17.44 20.66 -11.15
N THR A 119 -18.00 21.78 -10.68
CA THR A 119 -17.83 23.10 -11.31
C THR A 119 -16.38 23.58 -11.32
N ILE A 120 -15.58 23.26 -10.29
CA ILE A 120 -14.14 23.57 -10.29
C ILE A 120 -13.42 22.81 -11.40
N LEU A 121 -13.81 21.57 -11.69
CA LEU A 121 -13.19 20.73 -12.72
C LEU A 121 -13.59 21.11 -14.14
N GLU A 122 -14.85 21.47 -14.34
CA GLU A 122 -15.36 21.91 -15.64
C GLU A 122 -14.79 23.28 -16.03
N ASP A 123 -14.42 24.09 -15.05
CA ASP A 123 -13.83 25.42 -15.25
C ASP A 123 -12.33 25.35 -15.56
N LYS A 124 -12.00 25.55 -16.85
CA LYS A 124 -10.62 25.57 -17.35
C LYS A 124 -9.75 26.62 -16.67
N GLU A 125 -10.32 27.74 -16.24
CA GLU A 125 -9.56 28.80 -15.58
C GLU A 125 -9.13 28.38 -14.19
N LYS A 126 -10.05 27.79 -13.39
CA LYS A 126 -9.74 27.29 -12.06
C LYS A 126 -8.75 26.12 -12.09
N MET A 127 -8.91 25.21 -13.04
CA MET A 127 -7.91 24.16 -13.25
C MET A 127 -6.54 24.73 -13.68
N GLY A 128 -6.53 25.76 -14.52
CA GLY A 128 -5.32 26.50 -14.87
C GLY A 128 -4.63 27.10 -13.65
N ASP A 129 -5.38 27.71 -12.74
CA ASP A 129 -4.86 28.27 -11.49
C ASP A 129 -4.21 27.18 -10.63
N LEU A 130 -4.84 26.01 -10.52
CA LEU A 130 -4.26 24.87 -9.79
C LEU A 130 -2.94 24.40 -10.39
N TYR A 131 -2.82 24.35 -11.72
CA TYR A 131 -1.55 24.04 -12.37
C TYR A 131 -0.49 25.11 -12.10
N LEU A 132 -0.86 26.40 -12.05
CA LEU A 132 0.07 27.48 -11.68
C LEU A 132 0.57 27.32 -10.23
N GLU A 133 -0.32 27.00 -9.30
CA GLU A 133 0.04 26.75 -7.90
C GLU A 133 0.96 25.51 -7.74
N LEU A 134 0.69 24.43 -8.49
CA LEU A 134 1.56 23.23 -8.51
C LEU A 134 2.95 23.51 -9.08
N ASN A 135 3.05 24.38 -10.09
CA ASN A 135 4.33 24.77 -10.71
C ASN A 135 5.03 25.94 -10.00
N SER A 136 4.49 26.46 -8.90
CA SER A 136 5.04 27.63 -8.19
C SER A 136 6.44 27.41 -7.59
N GLY A 137 6.82 26.15 -7.31
CA GLY A 137 8.04 25.82 -6.57
C GLY A 137 7.98 26.13 -5.07
N GLU A 138 6.86 26.66 -4.58
CA GLU A 138 6.65 26.98 -3.16
C GLU A 138 5.77 25.92 -2.51
N PHE A 139 6.30 25.22 -1.50
CA PHE A 139 5.64 24.09 -0.85
C PHE A 139 4.23 24.42 -0.35
N ARG A 140 4.00 25.64 0.17
CA ARG A 140 2.71 26.05 0.73
C ARG A 140 1.62 26.13 -0.35
N ARG A 141 1.98 26.67 -1.51
CA ARG A 141 1.14 26.78 -2.70
C ARG A 141 0.87 25.41 -3.33
N GLN A 142 1.92 24.61 -3.47
CA GLN A 142 1.84 23.24 -3.98
C GLN A 142 0.97 22.35 -3.10
N ASN A 143 1.11 22.44 -1.78
CA ASN A 143 0.30 21.69 -0.82
C ASN A 143 -1.16 22.08 -0.91
N ALA A 144 -1.48 23.38 -0.92
CA ALA A 144 -2.86 23.83 -1.06
C ALA A 144 -3.53 23.24 -2.32
N ALA A 145 -2.84 23.26 -3.46
CA ALA A 145 -3.35 22.69 -4.71
C ALA A 145 -3.53 21.16 -4.63
N LEU A 146 -2.54 20.43 -4.10
CA LEU A 146 -2.63 18.97 -3.92
C LEU A 146 -3.76 18.59 -2.96
N ASP A 147 -3.90 19.31 -1.85
CA ASP A 147 -4.92 19.06 -0.83
C ASP A 147 -6.32 19.34 -1.39
N LEU A 148 -6.49 20.39 -2.21
CA LEU A 148 -7.76 20.67 -2.89
C LEU A 148 -8.10 19.57 -3.91
N LEU A 149 -7.15 19.16 -4.75
CA LEU A 149 -7.35 18.06 -5.69
C LEU A 149 -7.74 16.77 -4.96
N ALA A 150 -7.09 16.47 -3.84
CA ALA A 150 -7.40 15.32 -3.01
C ALA A 150 -8.79 15.42 -2.38
N ALA A 151 -9.19 16.60 -1.90
CA ALA A 151 -10.52 16.86 -1.35
C ALA A 151 -11.62 16.66 -2.42
N ILE A 152 -11.37 17.13 -3.65
CA ILE A 152 -12.25 16.95 -4.81
C ILE A 152 -12.39 15.47 -5.16
N VAL A 153 -11.30 14.72 -5.25
CA VAL A 153 -11.33 13.26 -5.54
C VAL A 153 -12.17 12.52 -4.48
N ARG A 154 -11.97 12.82 -3.20
CA ARG A 154 -12.70 12.21 -2.07
C ARG A 154 -14.20 12.51 -2.04
N ARG A 155 -14.72 13.39 -2.89
CA ARG A 155 -16.18 13.66 -2.99
C ARG A 155 -16.94 12.44 -3.53
N GLY A 156 -16.33 11.67 -4.43
CA GLY A 156 -16.89 10.40 -4.88
C GLY A 156 -16.40 9.91 -6.24
N GLY A 157 -16.79 8.68 -6.59
CA GLY A 157 -16.29 7.96 -7.77
C GLY A 157 -16.51 8.65 -9.12
N GLY A 158 -17.55 9.47 -9.26
CA GLY A 158 -17.80 10.25 -10.49
C GLY A 158 -16.75 11.34 -10.68
N VAL A 159 -16.62 12.22 -9.70
CA VAL A 159 -15.64 13.33 -9.66
C VAL A 159 -14.20 12.81 -9.70
N ALA A 160 -13.92 11.71 -8.99
CA ALA A 160 -12.62 11.05 -9.05
C ALA A 160 -12.27 10.56 -10.46
N SER A 161 -13.24 10.00 -11.18
CA SER A 161 -13.06 9.55 -12.57
C SER A 161 -12.85 10.72 -13.53
N GLU A 162 -13.47 11.88 -13.27
CA GLU A 162 -13.30 13.13 -14.02
C GLU A 162 -11.85 13.62 -13.89
N ILE A 163 -11.36 13.78 -12.65
CA ILE A 163 -9.96 14.15 -12.34
C ILE A 163 -9.00 13.17 -13.02
N ALA A 164 -9.25 11.86 -12.87
CA ALA A 164 -8.37 10.85 -13.44
C ALA A 164 -8.24 11.03 -14.97
N LYS A 165 -9.28 11.49 -15.67
CA LYS A 165 -9.21 11.73 -17.11
C LYS A 165 -8.59 13.07 -17.49
N SER A 166 -8.83 14.12 -16.70
CA SER A 166 -8.47 15.50 -17.06
C SER A 166 -7.13 15.97 -16.50
N PHE A 167 -6.64 15.36 -15.42
CA PHE A 167 -5.38 15.75 -14.79
C PHE A 167 -4.16 15.25 -15.59
N ASP A 168 -3.17 16.13 -15.80
CA ASP A 168 -1.92 15.78 -16.46
C ASP A 168 -0.93 15.09 -15.49
N PHE A 169 -1.01 13.75 -15.43
CA PHE A 169 -0.08 12.93 -14.65
C PHE A 169 1.35 12.88 -15.23
N LYS A 170 1.60 13.45 -16.41
CA LYS A 170 2.93 13.50 -17.04
C LYS A 170 3.64 14.82 -16.79
N MET A 171 3.05 15.72 -16.02
CA MET A 171 3.62 17.02 -15.69
C MET A 171 5.00 16.87 -15.03
N ALA A 172 6.00 17.61 -15.52
CA ALA A 172 7.41 17.45 -15.12
C ALA A 172 7.69 17.76 -13.64
N VAL A 173 6.85 18.58 -12.99
CA VAL A 173 6.98 18.88 -11.56
C VAL A 173 6.46 17.74 -10.67
N LEU A 174 5.59 16.87 -11.17
CA LEU A 174 4.92 15.84 -10.36
C LEU A 174 5.88 14.90 -9.61
N PRO A 175 6.98 14.40 -10.20
CA PRO A 175 7.96 13.59 -9.46
C PRO A 175 8.66 14.38 -8.34
N GLN A 176 8.82 15.71 -8.50
CA GLN A 176 9.43 16.58 -7.50
C GLN A 176 8.50 16.81 -6.31
N LEU A 177 7.18 16.85 -6.56
CA LEU A 177 6.14 16.96 -5.53
C LEU A 177 6.09 15.76 -4.58
N SER A 178 6.67 14.61 -4.96
CA SER A 178 6.80 13.47 -4.05
C SER A 178 7.65 13.76 -2.81
N GLY A 179 8.32 14.91 -2.74
CA GLY A 179 9.12 15.35 -1.59
C GLY A 179 10.47 14.64 -1.45
N MET A 180 10.76 13.68 -2.34
CA MET A 180 12.00 12.92 -2.32
C MET A 180 13.18 13.75 -2.82
N ARG A 181 13.85 14.44 -1.90
CA ARG A 181 15.13 15.09 -2.20
C ARG A 181 16.15 14.00 -2.55
N LYS A 182 16.72 14.06 -3.77
CA LYS A 182 17.89 13.23 -4.12
C LYS A 182 18.89 13.36 -2.98
N LYS A 183 19.16 12.25 -2.28
CA LYS A 183 20.17 12.16 -1.23
C LYS A 183 21.48 12.70 -1.84
N ARG A 184 21.81 13.97 -1.57
CA ARG A 184 23.11 14.54 -1.94
C ARG A 184 24.11 13.64 -1.24
N ARG A 185 24.81 12.80 -2.01
CA ARG A 185 26.04 12.12 -1.57
C ARG A 185 27.07 13.23 -1.37
N GLY A 186 26.97 13.95 -0.26
CA GLY A 186 27.92 14.95 0.19
C GLY A 186 28.18 14.65 1.64
N ARG A 187 29.47 14.45 1.96
CA ARG A 187 30.01 14.53 3.32
C ARG A 187 29.30 15.66 4.06
N ASP A 188 28.51 15.31 5.07
CA ASP A 188 28.45 16.01 6.35
C ASP A 188 27.52 15.20 7.25
N GLY A 189 28.15 14.52 8.22
CA GLY A 189 27.51 13.82 9.32
C GLY A 189 26.91 14.80 10.32
N GLY A 190 26.05 15.70 9.83
CA GLY A 190 25.31 16.65 10.65
C GLY A 190 24.00 16.04 11.11
N ASN A 191 23.95 15.70 12.39
CA ASN A 191 22.78 15.41 13.24
C ASN A 191 21.42 15.77 12.58
N ARG A 192 20.73 14.77 11.99
CA ARG A 192 19.36 14.94 11.50
C ARG A 192 18.44 15.06 12.70
N LYS A 193 18.14 16.28 13.12
CA LYS A 193 16.96 16.52 13.95
C LYS A 193 15.75 15.98 13.18
N LYS A 194 15.13 14.91 13.69
CA LYS A 194 13.70 14.59 13.48
C LYS A 194 12.93 15.84 13.94
N GLY A 195 12.71 16.77 13.02
CA GLY A 195 12.13 18.06 13.32
C GLY A 195 11.28 18.43 12.12
N THR A 196 9.99 18.12 12.25
CA THR A 196 8.85 18.74 11.55
C THR A 196 9.14 19.30 10.16
N ASP A 197 8.61 18.59 9.17
CA ASP A 197 8.55 18.82 7.72
C ASP A 197 7.99 20.21 7.28
N PHE A 198 8.42 21.31 7.91
CA PHE A 198 8.11 22.70 7.54
C PHE A 198 8.79 23.03 6.20
N GLY A 199 8.24 22.51 5.11
CA GLY A 199 8.77 22.68 3.76
C GLY A 199 8.71 21.46 2.86
N SER A 200 7.82 20.51 3.15
CA SER A 200 7.67 19.27 2.38
C SER A 200 6.30 19.19 1.71
N THR A 201 6.29 18.70 0.48
CA THR A 201 5.07 18.36 -0.27
C THR A 201 4.65 16.90 -0.11
N ARG A 202 5.46 16.10 0.62
CA ARG A 202 5.31 14.64 0.77
C ARG A 202 3.90 14.25 1.22
N ARG A 203 3.43 14.81 2.33
CA ARG A 203 2.14 14.48 2.93
C ARG A 203 0.97 14.80 1.99
N SER A 204 0.93 16.01 1.40
CA SER A 204 -0.12 16.42 0.47
C SER A 204 -0.08 15.62 -0.84
N PHE A 205 1.12 15.28 -1.35
CA PHE A 205 1.28 14.44 -2.54
C PHE A 205 0.75 13.02 -2.30
N ILE A 206 1.12 12.39 -1.18
CA ILE A 206 0.57 11.09 -0.78
C ILE A 206 -0.94 11.22 -0.59
N GLY A 207 -1.40 12.27 0.09
CA GLY A 207 -2.81 12.56 0.30
C GLY A 207 -3.60 12.61 -1.02
N PHE A 208 -3.07 13.26 -2.05
CA PHE A 208 -3.64 13.31 -3.40
C PHE A 208 -3.62 11.94 -4.08
N ALA A 209 -2.46 11.28 -4.16
CA ALA A 209 -2.35 9.98 -4.83
C ALA A 209 -3.25 8.90 -4.20
N MET A 210 -3.26 8.84 -2.87
CA MET A 210 -4.01 7.84 -2.12
C MET A 210 -5.52 8.14 -2.12
N SER A 211 -5.96 9.38 -2.33
CA SER A 211 -7.39 9.73 -2.43
C SER A 211 -8.12 8.94 -3.52
N PHE A 212 -7.45 8.62 -4.64
CA PHE A 212 -8.03 7.77 -5.68
C PHE A 212 -8.26 6.33 -5.20
N LEU A 213 -7.36 5.83 -4.35
CA LEU A 213 -7.41 4.47 -3.82
C LEU A 213 -8.45 4.35 -2.71
N GLU A 214 -8.56 5.36 -1.83
CA GLU A 214 -9.63 5.45 -0.83
C GLU A 214 -11.04 5.43 -1.45
N VAL A 215 -11.22 6.12 -2.58
CA VAL A 215 -12.51 6.12 -3.30
C VAL A 215 -12.82 4.73 -3.88
N GLY A 216 -11.79 3.94 -4.18
CA GLY A 216 -11.92 2.52 -4.47
C GLY A 216 -12.71 2.17 -5.74
N ASN A 217 -12.98 3.11 -6.65
CA ASN A 217 -13.79 2.85 -7.84
C ASN A 217 -13.07 1.88 -8.80
N PRO A 218 -13.53 0.62 -8.98
CA PRO A 218 -12.78 -0.40 -9.72
C PRO A 218 -12.49 -0.02 -11.18
N ARG A 219 -13.41 0.71 -11.82
CA ARG A 219 -13.26 1.17 -13.22
C ARG A 219 -12.11 2.19 -13.36
N MET A 220 -11.87 2.96 -12.31
CA MET A 220 -10.83 3.99 -12.26
C MET A 220 -9.50 3.43 -11.76
N LEU A 221 -9.53 2.55 -10.74
CA LEU A 221 -8.33 1.99 -10.12
C LEU A 221 -7.38 1.37 -11.14
N ARG A 222 -7.92 0.58 -12.08
CA ARG A 222 -7.12 -0.06 -13.14
C ARG A 222 -6.33 0.94 -13.98
N TRP A 223 -6.89 2.12 -14.24
CA TRP A 223 -6.25 3.15 -15.06
C TRP A 223 -5.30 4.01 -14.22
N VAL A 224 -5.74 4.47 -13.04
CA VAL A 224 -4.94 5.40 -12.23
C VAL A 224 -3.67 4.74 -11.71
N LEU A 225 -3.72 3.45 -11.31
CA LEU A 225 -2.54 2.71 -10.87
C LEU A 225 -1.46 2.53 -11.96
N GLN A 226 -1.79 2.76 -13.24
CA GLN A 226 -0.81 2.77 -14.32
C GLN A 226 -0.02 4.09 -14.39
N GLN A 227 -0.45 5.13 -13.66
CA GLN A 227 0.29 6.40 -13.55
C GLN A 227 1.52 6.20 -12.66
N ARG A 228 2.60 5.68 -13.27
CA ARG A 228 3.81 5.25 -12.58
C ARG A 228 4.45 6.37 -11.77
N GLU A 229 4.50 7.60 -12.29
CA GLU A 229 5.09 8.75 -11.60
C GLU A 229 4.40 9.04 -10.27
N LEU A 230 3.08 8.84 -10.20
CA LEU A 230 2.29 9.08 -9.00
C LEU A 230 2.58 8.03 -7.93
N PHE A 231 2.33 6.75 -8.23
CA PHE A 231 2.44 5.68 -7.24
C PHE A 231 3.87 5.22 -6.95
N SER A 232 4.79 5.37 -7.90
CA SER A 232 6.22 5.23 -7.58
C SER A 232 6.69 6.38 -6.69
N GLY A 233 6.17 7.60 -6.88
CA GLY A 233 6.39 8.72 -5.98
C GLY A 233 5.95 8.40 -4.55
N VAL A 234 4.77 7.80 -4.37
CA VAL A 234 4.26 7.39 -3.04
C VAL A 234 5.14 6.30 -2.40
N LEU A 235 5.43 5.22 -3.13
CA LEU A 235 6.08 4.04 -2.54
C LEU A 235 7.59 4.20 -2.35
N ARG A 236 8.21 5.10 -3.10
CA ARG A 236 9.65 5.35 -3.01
C ARG A 236 9.93 6.12 -1.71
N GLY A 237 10.85 5.59 -0.91
CA GLY A 237 11.22 6.19 0.37
C GLY A 237 10.19 6.02 1.49
N ILE A 238 9.20 5.14 1.33
CA ILE A 238 8.15 4.93 2.35
C ILE A 238 8.71 4.53 3.72
N ALA A 239 9.87 3.88 3.79
CA ALA A 239 10.49 3.53 5.07
C ALA A 239 11.07 4.74 5.83
N ASP A 240 11.22 5.89 5.17
CA ASP A 240 11.67 7.14 5.77
C ASP A 240 10.50 8.04 6.24
N ASP A 241 9.24 7.67 5.94
CA ASP A 241 8.04 8.43 6.32
C ASP A 241 7.64 8.20 7.79
N ASP A 242 6.81 9.09 8.35
CA ASP A 242 6.24 8.93 9.69
C ASP A 242 5.33 7.68 9.77
N THR A 243 5.26 7.04 10.95
CA THR A 243 4.43 5.85 11.21
C THR A 243 2.99 6.02 10.70
N ASP A 244 2.37 7.17 10.95
CA ASP A 244 0.98 7.45 10.52
C ASP A 244 0.83 7.42 8.99
N ILE A 245 1.82 7.95 8.26
CA ILE A 245 1.82 7.94 6.79
C ILE A 245 1.99 6.50 6.28
N ILE A 246 2.89 5.73 6.90
CA ILE A 246 3.11 4.33 6.54
C ILE A 246 1.82 3.52 6.73
N VAL A 247 1.20 3.62 7.91
CA VAL A 247 -0.06 2.93 8.22
C VAL A 247 -1.15 3.34 7.23
N TYR A 248 -1.30 4.64 6.97
CA TYR A 248 -2.28 5.16 6.02
C TYR A 248 -2.08 4.60 4.60
N VAL A 249 -0.85 4.64 4.07
CA VAL A 249 -0.56 4.15 2.71
C VAL A 249 -0.80 2.65 2.61
N LEU A 250 -0.25 1.88 3.55
CA LEU A 250 -0.27 0.43 3.47
C LEU A 250 -1.65 -0.15 3.77
N SER A 251 -2.39 0.42 4.73
CA SER A 251 -3.78 0.02 5.00
C SER A 251 -4.68 0.34 3.81
N THR A 252 -4.50 1.51 3.17
CA THR A 252 -5.30 1.86 1.98
C THR A 252 -5.02 0.90 0.82
N LEU A 253 -3.77 0.49 0.60
CA LEU A 253 -3.42 -0.52 -0.41
C LEU A 253 -4.02 -1.89 -0.05
N ARG A 254 -3.88 -2.32 1.21
CA ARG A 254 -4.44 -3.58 1.72
C ARG A 254 -5.94 -3.65 1.48
N ASP A 255 -6.66 -2.61 1.90
CA ASP A 255 -8.11 -2.64 2.04
C ASP A 255 -8.84 -2.28 0.72
N ASN A 256 -8.20 -1.52 -0.18
CA ASN A 256 -8.86 -1.05 -1.42
C ASN A 256 -8.24 -1.57 -2.72
N VAL A 257 -6.99 -2.08 -2.69
CA VAL A 257 -6.29 -2.55 -3.90
C VAL A 257 -6.04 -4.05 -3.87
N LEU A 258 -5.60 -4.59 -2.74
CA LEU A 258 -5.24 -6.01 -2.59
C LEU A 258 -6.45 -6.93 -2.34
N VAL A 259 -7.66 -6.39 -2.31
CA VAL A 259 -8.93 -7.14 -2.20
C VAL A 259 -9.51 -7.50 -3.57
N GLU A 260 -10.39 -8.49 -3.67
CA GLU A 260 -10.95 -8.95 -4.96
C GLU A 260 -11.85 -7.90 -5.62
N GLU A 261 -12.58 -7.15 -4.80
CA GLU A 261 -13.55 -6.12 -5.18
C GLU A 261 -12.90 -4.97 -5.94
N SER A 262 -11.59 -4.79 -5.81
CA SER A 262 -10.84 -3.75 -6.52
C SER A 262 -10.82 -3.98 -8.04
N LEU A 263 -11.03 -5.23 -8.49
CA LEU A 263 -10.90 -5.68 -9.88
C LEU A 263 -9.55 -5.30 -10.54
N VAL A 264 -8.55 -4.93 -9.72
CA VAL A 264 -7.20 -4.61 -10.20
C VAL A 264 -6.52 -5.92 -10.60
N PRO A 265 -6.06 -6.06 -11.86
CA PRO A 265 -5.42 -7.29 -12.31
C PRO A 265 -4.16 -7.65 -11.49
N PRO A 266 -3.87 -8.95 -11.27
CA PRO A 266 -2.69 -9.39 -10.52
C PRO A 266 -1.37 -8.78 -11.01
N ALA A 267 -1.21 -8.67 -12.34
CA ALA A 267 -0.02 -8.08 -12.95
C ALA A 267 0.18 -6.60 -12.54
N LEU A 268 -0.91 -5.83 -12.41
CA LEU A 268 -0.84 -4.43 -12.02
C LEU A 268 -0.53 -4.28 -10.53
N ARG A 269 -1.11 -5.13 -9.67
CA ARG A 269 -0.75 -5.20 -8.24
C ARG A 269 0.74 -5.49 -8.07
N SER A 270 1.25 -6.50 -8.78
CA SER A 270 2.66 -6.92 -8.76
C SER A 270 3.65 -5.80 -9.17
N VAL A 271 3.24 -4.85 -10.02
CA VAL A 271 4.09 -3.72 -10.42
C VAL A 271 4.33 -2.73 -9.28
N LEU A 272 3.36 -2.54 -8.38
CA LEU A 272 3.51 -1.68 -7.20
C LEU A 272 4.59 -2.23 -6.24
N PHE A 273 4.63 -3.56 -6.12
CA PHE A 273 5.58 -4.28 -5.26
C PHE A 273 6.82 -4.72 -6.03
N GLY A 274 7.51 -3.75 -6.65
CA GLY A 274 8.84 -3.92 -7.23
C GLY A 274 9.90 -4.23 -6.17
N SER A 275 11.10 -4.65 -6.59
CA SER A 275 12.18 -5.05 -5.66
C SER A 275 12.53 -3.96 -4.64
N ALA A 276 12.56 -2.69 -5.06
CA ALA A 276 12.83 -1.56 -4.17
C ALA A 276 11.71 -1.37 -3.13
N THR A 277 10.45 -1.44 -3.55
CA THR A 277 9.29 -1.35 -2.63
C THR A 277 9.31 -2.49 -1.62
N LEU A 278 9.52 -3.74 -2.07
CA LEU A 278 9.57 -4.91 -1.20
C LEU A 278 10.68 -4.79 -0.15
N GLU A 279 11.85 -4.26 -0.53
CA GLU A 279 12.95 -4.01 0.40
C GLU A 279 12.60 -2.92 1.43
N GLN A 280 11.92 -1.86 1.02
CA GLN A 280 11.42 -0.83 1.94
C GLN A 280 10.40 -1.42 2.93
N LEU A 281 9.46 -2.24 2.46
CA LEU A 281 8.49 -2.92 3.33
C LEU A 281 9.19 -3.91 4.29
N SER A 282 10.22 -4.63 3.83
CA SER A 282 10.99 -5.50 4.73
C SER A 282 11.68 -4.67 5.82
N LEU A 283 12.24 -3.51 5.48
CA LEU A 283 12.85 -2.62 6.48
C LEU A 283 11.84 -2.13 7.52
N ILE A 284 10.62 -1.77 7.09
CA ILE A 284 9.54 -1.34 7.99
C ILE A 284 9.10 -2.50 8.88
N SER A 285 8.76 -3.66 8.29
CA SER A 285 8.30 -4.84 9.04
C SER A 285 9.36 -5.40 9.98
N GLY A 286 10.64 -5.17 9.71
CA GLY A 286 11.74 -5.57 10.58
C GLY A 286 12.05 -4.58 11.71
N ASN A 287 11.39 -3.43 11.77
CA ASN A 287 11.60 -2.42 12.79
C ASN A 287 10.56 -2.56 13.92
N THR A 288 10.96 -3.18 15.04
CA THR A 288 10.07 -3.36 16.21
C THR A 288 9.57 -2.05 16.80
N ASP A 289 10.29 -0.95 16.61
CA ASP A 289 9.92 0.37 17.14
C ASP A 289 8.85 1.06 16.28
N ALA A 290 8.54 0.53 15.10
CA ALA A 290 7.54 1.10 14.20
C ALA A 290 6.09 0.73 14.58
N GLY A 291 5.87 -0.12 15.59
CA GLY A 291 4.54 -0.49 16.10
C GLY A 291 3.60 -0.97 14.99
N GLU A 292 2.41 -0.38 14.90
CA GLU A 292 1.39 -0.70 13.90
C GLU A 292 1.91 -0.67 12.45
N ALA A 293 2.84 0.23 12.13
CA ALA A 293 3.42 0.28 10.78
C ALA A 293 4.21 -0.99 10.44
N ALA A 294 4.90 -1.60 11.41
CA ALA A 294 5.61 -2.85 11.19
C ALA A 294 4.63 -4.00 10.92
N ASP A 295 3.54 -4.05 11.67
CA ASP A 295 2.52 -5.10 11.56
C ASP A 295 1.78 -5.00 10.22
N VAL A 296 1.31 -3.81 9.84
CA VAL A 296 0.64 -3.60 8.54
C VAL A 296 1.61 -3.87 7.38
N ALA A 297 2.89 -3.50 7.49
CA ALA A 297 3.89 -3.84 6.47
C ALA A 297 4.12 -5.35 6.36
N HIS A 298 4.16 -6.06 7.48
CA HIS A 298 4.26 -7.52 7.50
C HIS A 298 3.03 -8.18 6.85
N GLU A 299 1.82 -7.75 7.20
CA GLU A 299 0.57 -8.25 6.60
C GLU A 299 0.56 -8.04 5.08
N VAL A 300 0.87 -6.84 4.61
CA VAL A 300 0.94 -6.53 3.18
C VAL A 300 1.99 -7.42 2.49
N LEU A 301 3.17 -7.60 3.08
CA LEU A 301 4.20 -8.50 2.55
C LEU A 301 3.69 -9.94 2.45
N VAL A 302 3.03 -10.46 3.48
CA VAL A 302 2.45 -11.81 3.46
C VAL A 302 1.41 -11.91 2.34
N MET A 303 0.47 -10.95 2.21
CA MET A 303 -0.53 -10.96 1.14
C MET A 303 0.11 -10.98 -0.24
N VAL A 304 1.05 -10.07 -0.52
CA VAL A 304 1.61 -9.94 -1.88
C VAL A 304 2.55 -11.08 -2.23
N CYS A 305 3.26 -11.64 -1.24
CA CYS A 305 4.23 -12.70 -1.46
C CYS A 305 3.64 -14.12 -1.39
N THR A 306 2.41 -14.31 -0.87
CA THR A 306 1.84 -15.66 -0.68
C THR A 306 0.56 -15.92 -1.46
N ASP A 307 -0.19 -14.88 -1.85
CA ASP A 307 -1.40 -15.02 -2.66
C ASP A 307 -1.11 -14.78 -4.15
N PRO A 308 -1.33 -15.79 -5.03
CA PRO A 308 -1.18 -15.63 -6.48
C PRO A 308 -2.00 -14.49 -7.08
N LYS A 309 -3.14 -14.11 -6.49
CA LYS A 309 -3.99 -13.00 -6.96
C LYS A 309 -3.28 -11.65 -6.92
N ASN A 310 -2.18 -11.53 -6.17
CA ASN A 310 -1.34 -10.33 -6.12
C ASN A 310 -0.18 -10.36 -7.15
N GLY A 311 -0.06 -11.44 -7.92
CA GLY A 311 0.77 -11.52 -9.13
C GLY A 311 2.27 -11.74 -8.92
N LEU A 312 2.77 -11.74 -7.68
CA LEU A 312 4.16 -12.16 -7.39
C LEU A 312 4.25 -13.68 -7.24
N MET A 313 3.30 -14.29 -6.52
CA MET A 313 3.26 -15.73 -6.34
C MET A 313 2.73 -16.43 -7.60
N ARG A 314 3.42 -17.47 -8.06
CA ARG A 314 3.00 -18.25 -9.23
C ARG A 314 1.79 -19.14 -8.91
N SER A 315 0.89 -19.31 -9.88
CA SER A 315 -0.15 -20.34 -9.89
C SER A 315 -0.29 -20.96 -11.28
N SER A 316 -1.25 -21.87 -11.48
CA SER A 316 -1.52 -22.50 -12.78
C SER A 316 -1.77 -21.48 -13.90
N ASN A 317 -2.49 -20.39 -13.59
CA ASN A 317 -2.91 -19.37 -14.56
C ASN A 317 -2.05 -18.10 -14.53
N LEU A 318 -1.18 -17.94 -13.53
CA LEU A 318 -0.39 -16.72 -13.33
C LEU A 318 1.10 -17.06 -13.25
N ARG A 319 1.89 -16.43 -14.13
CA ARG A 319 3.34 -16.70 -14.25
C ARG A 319 4.13 -16.43 -12.95
N GLY A 320 3.66 -15.49 -12.13
CA GLY A 320 4.36 -15.02 -10.94
C GLY A 320 5.70 -14.32 -11.25
N ASN A 321 6.48 -14.08 -10.21
CA ASN A 321 7.84 -13.56 -10.28
C ASN A 321 8.74 -14.20 -9.21
N ASP A 322 8.98 -15.51 -9.37
CA ASP A 322 9.76 -16.34 -8.44
C ASP A 322 11.18 -15.76 -8.21
N LYS A 323 11.80 -15.16 -9.22
CA LYS A 323 13.10 -14.48 -9.07
C LYS A 323 13.02 -13.32 -8.07
N ARG A 324 12.03 -12.43 -8.21
CA ARG A 324 11.87 -11.28 -7.29
C ARG A 324 11.56 -11.75 -5.86
N LEU A 325 10.77 -12.80 -5.71
CA LEU A 325 10.51 -13.41 -4.40
C LEU A 325 11.78 -13.97 -3.78
N LEU A 326 12.57 -14.74 -4.54
CA LEU A 326 13.83 -15.30 -4.07
C LEU A 326 14.84 -14.20 -3.69
N ASP A 327 14.95 -13.14 -4.49
CA ASP A 327 15.80 -11.98 -4.20
C ASP A 327 15.38 -11.28 -2.90
N LEU A 328 14.07 -11.17 -2.63
CA LEU A 328 13.55 -10.66 -1.36
C LEU A 328 13.91 -11.60 -0.22
N MET A 329 13.62 -12.90 -0.35
CA MET A 329 13.88 -13.92 0.67
C MET A 329 15.34 -13.88 1.15
N LYS A 330 16.30 -13.73 0.23
CA LYS A 330 17.73 -13.64 0.55
C LYS A 330 18.12 -12.37 1.32
N LYS A 331 17.34 -11.29 1.20
CA LYS A 331 17.56 -10.03 1.92
C LYS A 331 16.92 -10.00 3.32
N LEU A 332 16.02 -10.95 3.60
CA LEU A 332 15.37 -11.03 4.90
C LEU A 332 16.35 -11.43 6.00
N LYS A 333 16.26 -10.76 7.15
CA LYS A 333 17.01 -11.11 8.36
C LYS A 333 16.25 -12.16 9.20
N ALA A 334 15.98 -13.33 8.60
CA ALA A 334 15.10 -14.35 9.17
C ALA A 334 15.62 -15.00 10.47
N THR A 335 16.92 -14.86 10.77
CA THR A 335 17.51 -15.33 12.05
C THR A 335 17.39 -14.33 13.19
N GLU A 336 17.09 -13.06 12.88
CA GLU A 336 17.11 -11.94 13.84
C GLU A 336 15.72 -11.34 14.05
N VAL A 337 14.88 -11.33 13.01
CA VAL A 337 13.59 -10.64 12.99
C VAL A 337 12.47 -11.66 12.83
N VAL A 338 11.52 -11.67 13.76
CA VAL A 338 10.37 -12.59 13.78
C VAL A 338 9.47 -12.43 12.55
N HIS A 339 9.11 -11.19 12.19
CA HIS A 339 8.31 -10.90 10.98
C HIS A 339 9.00 -11.40 9.69
N HIS A 340 10.32 -11.27 9.60
CA HIS A 340 11.07 -11.80 8.47
C HIS A 340 11.08 -13.33 8.42
N LYS A 341 11.28 -13.97 9.57
CA LYS A 341 11.19 -15.44 9.70
C LYS A 341 9.81 -15.93 9.25
N ASN A 342 8.75 -15.34 9.80
CA ASN A 342 7.37 -15.71 9.50
C ASN A 342 7.05 -15.52 8.02
N LEU A 343 7.48 -14.41 7.41
CA LEU A 343 7.30 -14.17 5.98
C LEU A 343 8.03 -15.22 5.13
N LEU A 344 9.29 -15.53 5.46
CA LEU A 344 10.07 -16.54 4.74
C LEU A 344 9.39 -17.91 4.79
N LEU A 345 8.96 -18.35 5.97
CA LEU A 345 8.25 -19.62 6.15
C LEU A 345 6.89 -19.61 5.43
N ALA A 346 6.17 -18.49 5.45
CA ALA A 346 4.89 -18.35 4.76
C ALA A 346 5.07 -18.49 3.23
N ILE A 347 6.10 -17.88 2.64
CA ILE A 347 6.41 -18.01 1.19
C ILE A 347 6.76 -19.47 0.85
N VAL A 348 7.66 -20.08 1.63
CA VAL A 348 8.11 -21.46 1.45
C VAL A 348 6.93 -22.43 1.53
N SER A 349 6.00 -22.20 2.45
CA SER A 349 4.80 -23.02 2.62
C SER A 349 3.82 -22.96 1.45
N LYS A 350 4.05 -22.10 0.45
CA LYS A 350 3.23 -22.01 -0.77
C LYS A 350 3.90 -22.64 -1.99
N ARG A 351 5.23 -22.72 -2.02
CA ARG A 351 5.99 -23.17 -3.21
C ARG A 351 7.29 -23.88 -2.82
N LEU A 352 7.32 -25.19 -3.05
CA LEU A 352 8.51 -26.02 -2.85
C LEU A 352 9.74 -25.58 -3.68
N PRO A 353 9.61 -25.17 -4.96
CA PRO A 353 10.77 -24.70 -5.73
C PRO A 353 11.47 -23.48 -5.11
N LEU A 354 10.75 -22.59 -4.44
CA LEU A 354 11.34 -21.46 -3.74
C LEU A 354 12.12 -21.91 -2.50
N CYS A 355 11.61 -22.92 -1.78
CA CYS A 355 12.33 -23.56 -0.68
C CYS A 355 13.65 -24.15 -1.16
N SER A 356 13.60 -24.97 -2.21
CA SER A 356 14.78 -25.61 -2.80
C SER A 356 15.81 -24.58 -3.27
N ALA A 357 15.37 -23.55 -3.99
CA ALA A 357 16.24 -22.49 -4.49
C ALA A 357 16.90 -21.69 -3.35
N TYR A 358 16.13 -21.29 -2.33
CA TYR A 358 16.70 -20.61 -1.16
C TYR A 358 17.68 -21.50 -0.40
N MET A 359 17.31 -22.76 -0.18
CA MET A 359 18.16 -23.76 0.46
C MET A 359 19.39 -24.13 -0.34
N SER A 360 19.45 -23.86 -1.64
CA SER A 360 20.68 -24.05 -2.42
C SER A 360 21.68 -22.91 -2.25
N GLU A 361 21.20 -21.74 -1.84
CA GLU A 361 21.95 -20.49 -1.65
C GLU A 361 21.73 -19.94 -0.22
N PHE A 362 21.65 -20.82 0.77
CA PHE A 362 21.37 -20.43 2.14
C PHE A 362 22.44 -19.45 2.65
N PRO A 363 22.04 -18.27 3.14
CA PRO A 363 22.98 -17.19 3.37
C PRO A 363 23.77 -17.32 4.68
N TYR A 364 23.51 -18.38 5.47
CA TYR A 364 24.08 -18.55 6.80
C TYR A 364 25.09 -19.71 6.84
N ASN A 365 26.09 -19.57 7.70
CA ASN A 365 27.12 -20.58 7.88
C ASN A 365 26.57 -21.79 8.66
N THR A 366 26.58 -22.96 8.02
CA THR A 366 26.05 -24.24 8.53
C THR A 366 27.05 -25.07 9.36
N GLU A 367 28.30 -24.64 9.47
CA GLU A 367 29.36 -25.35 10.18
C GLU A 367 29.06 -25.45 11.69
N PRO A 368 28.94 -26.67 12.26
CA PRO A 368 28.60 -26.90 13.66
C PRO A 368 29.52 -26.17 14.63
N ARG A 369 28.94 -25.31 15.47
CA ARG A 369 29.65 -24.58 16.52
C ARG A 369 28.67 -24.07 17.57
N PRO A 370 29.10 -23.92 18.84
CA PRO A 370 28.26 -23.37 19.90
C PRO A 370 28.18 -21.83 19.78
N SER A 371 27.42 -21.34 18.79
CA SER A 371 27.18 -19.91 18.61
C SER A 371 25.70 -19.61 18.37
N SER A 372 25.21 -18.51 18.94
CA SER A 372 23.81 -18.06 18.77
C SER A 372 23.41 -17.96 17.29
N SER A 373 24.31 -17.39 16.45
CA SER A 373 24.11 -17.32 15.00
C SER A 373 23.95 -18.67 14.32
N TRP A 374 24.67 -19.70 14.77
CA TRP A 374 24.55 -21.05 14.23
C TRP A 374 23.25 -21.70 14.68
N PHE A 375 22.87 -21.58 15.97
CA PHE A 375 21.60 -22.10 16.48
C PHE A 375 20.39 -21.49 15.76
N SER A 376 20.39 -20.16 15.54
CA SER A 376 19.33 -19.50 14.79
C SER A 376 19.28 -19.96 13.34
N ALA A 377 20.43 -20.12 12.68
CA ALA A 377 20.50 -20.61 11.30
C ALA A 377 19.99 -22.05 11.17
N VAL A 378 20.42 -22.94 12.06
CA VAL A 378 20.01 -24.35 12.08
C VAL A 378 18.52 -24.48 12.43
N SER A 379 18.03 -23.71 13.40
CA SER A 379 16.60 -23.66 13.69
C SER A 379 15.80 -23.20 12.47
N LEU A 380 16.25 -22.14 11.79
CA LEU A 380 15.57 -21.64 10.59
C LEU A 380 15.55 -22.70 9.49
N ALA A 381 16.66 -23.38 9.24
CA ALA A 381 16.73 -24.43 8.25
C ALA A 381 15.77 -25.60 8.57
N ALA A 382 15.71 -26.03 9.84
CA ALA A 382 14.74 -27.04 10.28
C ALA A 382 13.29 -26.57 10.10
N ASP A 383 12.98 -25.31 10.46
CA ASP A 383 11.64 -24.73 10.28
C ASP A 383 11.23 -24.68 8.81
N MET A 384 12.17 -24.37 7.91
CA MET A 384 11.93 -24.35 6.47
C MET A 384 11.67 -25.75 5.89
N ILE A 385 12.45 -26.77 6.32
CA ILE A 385 12.21 -28.18 5.94
C ILE A 385 10.83 -28.61 6.43
N SER A 386 10.47 -28.29 7.68
CA SER A 386 9.15 -28.62 8.22
C SER A 386 8.02 -27.90 7.48
N SER A 387 8.23 -26.64 7.08
CA SER A 387 7.22 -25.83 6.38
C SER A 387 6.95 -26.30 4.95
N ALA A 388 7.82 -27.15 4.39
CA ALA A 388 7.62 -27.77 3.08
C ALA A 388 6.50 -28.81 3.08
N LYS A 389 6.07 -29.32 4.24
CA LYS A 389 5.01 -30.34 4.41
C LYS A 389 3.61 -29.76 4.13
N ARG A 390 3.15 -29.74 2.87
CA ARG A 390 1.76 -29.37 2.52
C ARG A 390 1.15 -30.23 1.43
N ASP A 391 0.00 -30.83 1.75
CA ASP A 391 -0.70 -31.80 0.91
C ASP A 391 -0.96 -31.27 -0.50
N ASP A 392 -1.49 -30.05 -0.61
CA ASP A 392 -1.84 -29.43 -1.90
C ASP A 392 -0.65 -29.25 -2.85
N ILE A 393 0.53 -28.96 -2.28
CA ILE A 393 1.76 -28.74 -3.06
C ILE A 393 2.24 -30.06 -3.65
N PHE A 394 2.29 -31.11 -2.83
CA PHE A 394 2.72 -32.42 -3.29
C PHE A 394 1.73 -33.03 -4.28
N GLN A 395 0.43 -32.92 -4.01
CA GLN A 395 -0.59 -33.38 -4.95
C GLN A 395 -0.50 -32.64 -6.29
N SER A 396 -0.34 -31.32 -6.28
CA SER A 396 -0.19 -30.55 -7.53
C SER A 396 1.10 -30.89 -8.30
N LEU A 397 2.23 -31.06 -7.60
CA LEU A 397 3.51 -31.41 -8.21
C LEU A 397 3.46 -32.79 -8.87
N LEU A 398 2.84 -33.75 -8.20
CA LEU A 398 2.79 -35.15 -8.62
C LEU A 398 1.63 -35.45 -9.59
N SER A 399 0.58 -34.62 -9.62
CA SER A 399 -0.51 -34.73 -10.61
C SER A 399 -0.12 -34.18 -11.99
N THR A 400 0.94 -33.38 -12.07
CA THR A 400 1.41 -32.81 -13.35
C THR A 400 2.24 -33.84 -14.15
N SER A 401 2.76 -34.88 -13.50
CA SER A 401 3.39 -36.03 -14.17
C SER A 401 2.30 -37.02 -14.58
N HIS A 402 1.88 -36.95 -15.84
CA HIS A 402 0.90 -37.87 -16.44
C HIS A 402 1.43 -39.31 -16.67
N ASP A 403 2.69 -39.59 -16.32
CA ASP A 403 3.36 -40.87 -16.48
C ASP A 403 4.06 -41.31 -15.17
N LEU A 404 4.50 -42.58 -15.13
CA LEU A 404 5.28 -43.15 -14.02
C LEU A 404 6.39 -42.17 -13.58
N VAL A 405 6.25 -41.66 -12.36
CA VAL A 405 7.15 -40.66 -11.77
C VAL A 405 8.59 -41.20 -11.76
N SER A 406 9.44 -40.66 -12.63
CA SER A 406 10.87 -40.96 -12.64
C SER A 406 11.59 -40.15 -11.56
N ILE A 407 12.66 -40.71 -10.99
CA ILE A 407 13.55 -39.99 -10.05
C ILE A 407 14.20 -38.78 -10.73
N ASP A 408 14.42 -38.85 -12.05
CA ASP A 408 15.03 -37.77 -12.83
C ASP A 408 14.04 -36.62 -13.16
N ASP A 409 12.76 -36.74 -12.75
CA ASP A 409 11.79 -35.67 -12.92
C ASP A 409 12.19 -34.42 -12.11
N GLU A 410 12.06 -33.25 -12.74
CA GLU A 410 12.47 -31.98 -12.14
C GLU A 410 11.76 -31.70 -10.81
N GLN A 411 10.48 -32.08 -10.67
CA GLN A 411 9.71 -31.86 -9.45
C GLN A 411 10.14 -32.80 -8.33
N VAL A 412 10.47 -34.06 -8.66
CA VAL A 412 11.04 -35.01 -7.71
C VAL A 412 12.40 -34.53 -7.22
N GLN A 413 13.24 -34.01 -8.11
CA GLN A 413 14.54 -33.44 -7.75
C GLN A 413 14.40 -32.22 -6.85
N VAL A 414 13.45 -31.32 -7.10
CA VAL A 414 13.14 -30.19 -6.22
C VAL A 414 12.75 -30.68 -4.82
N MET A 415 11.90 -31.70 -4.75
CA MET A 415 11.46 -32.30 -3.50
C MET A 415 12.62 -32.92 -2.71
N LEU A 416 13.46 -33.74 -3.35
CA LEU A 416 14.62 -34.35 -2.72
C LEU A 416 15.59 -33.30 -2.18
N LYS A 417 15.81 -32.21 -2.93
CA LYS A 417 16.65 -31.07 -2.50
C LYS A 417 16.07 -30.31 -1.30
N CYS A 418 14.77 -30.39 -1.04
CA CYS A 418 14.14 -29.83 0.16
C CYS A 418 14.27 -30.75 1.37
N ILE A 419 14.25 -32.07 1.18
CA ILE A 419 14.43 -33.07 2.24
C ILE A 419 15.86 -33.00 2.78
N VAL A 420 16.84 -33.05 1.89
CA VAL A 420 18.26 -32.95 2.25
C VAL A 420 18.92 -31.86 1.41
N PRO A 421 18.92 -30.60 1.89
CA PRO A 421 19.65 -29.53 1.23
C PRO A 421 21.14 -29.83 1.11
N ASN A 422 21.73 -29.43 -0.01
CA ASN A 422 23.13 -29.72 -0.38
C ASN A 422 24.18 -29.27 0.66
N MET A 423 23.89 -28.21 1.42
CA MET A 423 24.75 -27.70 2.50
C MET A 423 24.82 -28.59 3.73
N PHE A 424 23.82 -29.43 3.97
CA PHE A 424 23.80 -30.38 5.08
C PHE A 424 24.38 -31.71 4.62
N THR A 425 25.65 -31.68 4.21
CA THR A 425 26.38 -32.88 3.82
C THR A 425 26.48 -33.86 4.98
N ARG A 426 26.64 -35.15 4.66
CA ARG A 426 26.90 -36.19 5.67
C ARG A 426 28.04 -35.81 6.63
N ALA A 427 29.10 -35.16 6.12
CA ALA A 427 30.22 -34.70 6.93
C ALA A 427 29.83 -33.58 7.92
N VAL A 428 29.02 -32.61 7.49
CA VAL A 428 28.49 -31.54 8.35
C VAL A 428 27.59 -32.13 9.45
N ILE A 429 26.65 -33.01 9.06
CA ILE A 429 25.72 -33.65 10.01
C ILE A 429 26.49 -34.50 11.03
N ASN A 430 27.43 -35.33 10.59
CA ASN A 430 28.22 -36.17 11.50
C ASN A 430 29.03 -35.35 12.50
N ARG A 431 29.67 -34.26 12.04
CA ARG A 431 30.41 -33.35 12.94
C ARG A 431 29.51 -32.72 13.98
N GLY A 432 28.27 -32.38 13.62
CA GLY A 432 27.27 -31.84 14.55
C GLY A 432 26.75 -32.86 15.56
N LEU A 433 26.43 -34.08 15.12
CA LEU A 433 25.94 -35.15 15.98
C LEU A 433 26.99 -35.69 16.96
N LEU A 434 28.27 -35.65 16.56
CA LEU A 434 29.41 -36.07 17.39
C LEU A 434 30.10 -34.89 18.10
N HIS A 435 29.51 -33.70 18.04
CA HIS A 435 30.06 -32.51 18.68
C HIS A 435 30.11 -32.70 20.21
N SER A 436 31.03 -32.04 20.92
CA SER A 436 31.12 -32.16 22.38
C SER A 436 29.96 -31.48 23.11
N ASP A 437 29.53 -30.32 22.62
CA ASP A 437 28.39 -29.54 23.12
C ASP A 437 27.02 -30.17 22.78
N ASP A 438 26.18 -30.38 23.79
CA ASP A 438 24.87 -31.03 23.67
C ASP A 438 23.82 -30.19 22.92
N LEU A 439 23.91 -28.86 22.97
CA LEU A 439 23.01 -27.98 22.19
C LEU A 439 23.33 -28.10 20.70
N VAL A 440 24.62 -28.22 20.35
CA VAL A 440 25.05 -28.46 18.96
C VAL A 440 24.56 -29.82 18.46
N LYS A 441 24.63 -30.87 19.30
CA LYS A 441 24.02 -32.17 19.00
C LYS A 441 22.51 -32.05 18.77
N HIS A 442 21.81 -31.36 19.67
CA HIS A 442 20.37 -31.16 19.58
C HIS A 442 19.95 -30.44 18.29
N GLY A 443 20.63 -29.34 17.93
CA GLY A 443 20.36 -28.62 16.68
C GLY A 443 20.58 -29.49 15.44
N SER A 444 21.66 -30.28 15.44
CA SER A 444 21.96 -31.22 14.36
C SER A 444 20.93 -32.35 14.26
N LEU A 445 20.51 -32.89 15.41
CA LEU A 445 19.47 -33.91 15.49
C LEU A 445 18.13 -33.39 14.99
N ARG A 446 17.76 -32.14 15.31
CA ARG A 446 16.53 -31.51 14.84
C ARG A 446 16.48 -31.42 13.31
N LEU A 447 17.60 -31.07 12.66
CA LEU A 447 17.67 -31.09 11.19
C LEU A 447 17.40 -32.48 10.62
N VAL A 448 18.10 -33.49 11.15
CA VAL A 448 17.92 -34.89 10.72
C VAL A 448 16.47 -35.33 10.95
N PHE A 449 15.90 -35.00 12.09
CA PHE A 449 14.51 -35.31 12.42
C PHE A 449 13.54 -34.69 11.40
N GLU A 450 13.67 -33.40 11.09
CA GLU A 450 12.76 -32.76 10.12
C GLU A 450 12.94 -33.28 8.70
N SER A 451 14.17 -33.60 8.29
CA SER A 451 14.45 -34.25 7.01
C SER A 451 13.80 -35.64 6.92
N VAL A 452 13.98 -36.49 7.94
CA VAL A 452 13.36 -37.83 7.97
C VAL A 452 11.83 -37.71 8.01
N ASN A 453 11.29 -36.78 8.78
CA ASN A 453 9.84 -36.58 8.87
C ASN A 453 9.25 -36.10 7.53
N LEU A 454 9.92 -35.19 6.82
CA LEU A 454 9.50 -34.80 5.47
C LEU A 454 9.60 -35.96 4.49
N LEU A 455 10.64 -36.80 4.58
CA LEU A 455 10.77 -37.99 3.74
C LEU A 455 9.63 -39.00 3.99
N CYS A 456 9.31 -39.30 5.25
CA CYS A 456 8.20 -40.18 5.61
C CYS A 456 6.89 -39.65 5.03
N TYR A 457 6.62 -38.37 5.23
CA TYR A 457 5.43 -37.71 4.71
C TYR A 457 5.34 -37.80 3.17
N VAL A 458 6.46 -37.60 2.46
CA VAL A 458 6.51 -37.76 0.99
C VAL A 458 6.22 -39.19 0.56
N ILE A 459 6.78 -40.18 1.25
CA ILE A 459 6.53 -41.61 0.97
C ILE A 459 5.04 -41.93 1.15
N ASP A 460 4.43 -41.44 2.22
CA ASP A 460 3.01 -41.64 2.50
C ASP A 460 2.12 -40.98 1.43
N ALA A 461 2.45 -39.76 1.00
CA ALA A 461 1.74 -39.08 -0.08
C ALA A 461 1.82 -39.85 -1.40
N ILE A 462 2.99 -40.38 -1.76
CA ILE A 462 3.19 -41.21 -2.95
C ILE A 462 2.37 -42.51 -2.85
N ASN A 463 2.43 -43.21 -1.72
CA ASN A 463 1.65 -44.44 -1.49
C ASN A 463 0.14 -44.19 -1.58
N GLY A 464 -0.34 -43.06 -1.06
CA GLY A 464 -1.74 -42.64 -1.16
C GLY A 464 -2.19 -42.45 -2.61
N MET A 465 -1.38 -41.77 -3.44
CA MET A 465 -1.67 -41.59 -4.87
C MET A 465 -1.63 -42.91 -5.64
N VAL A 466 -0.63 -43.77 -5.40
CA VAL A 466 -0.55 -45.09 -6.07
C VAL A 466 -1.79 -45.93 -5.75
N SER A 467 -2.27 -45.86 -4.51
CA SER A 467 -3.49 -46.55 -4.09
C SER A 467 -4.74 -45.98 -4.75
N SER A 468 -4.85 -44.64 -4.91
CA SER A 468 -6.00 -44.01 -5.58
C SER A 468 -6.04 -44.29 -7.09
N VAL A 469 -4.89 -44.30 -7.77
CA VAL A 469 -4.78 -44.67 -9.19
C VAL A 469 -5.18 -46.12 -9.41
N ARG A 470 -4.74 -47.04 -8.53
CA ARG A 470 -5.16 -48.45 -8.59
C ARG A 470 -6.67 -48.59 -8.43
N ALA A 471 -7.27 -47.94 -7.43
CA ALA A 471 -8.72 -47.96 -7.21
C ALA A 471 -9.52 -47.39 -8.40
N GLN A 472 -9.05 -46.30 -9.03
CA GLN A 472 -9.68 -45.73 -10.23
C GLN A 472 -9.55 -46.66 -11.45
N SER A 473 -8.43 -47.36 -11.61
CA SER A 473 -8.24 -48.34 -12.68
C SER A 473 -9.16 -49.56 -12.53
N GLU A 474 -9.36 -50.04 -11.30
CA GLU A 474 -10.28 -51.13 -10.98
C GLU A 474 -11.74 -50.73 -11.21
N PHE A 475 -12.12 -49.49 -10.84
CA PHE A 475 -13.45 -48.94 -11.10
C PHE A 475 -13.72 -48.78 -12.61
N ASN A 476 -12.80 -48.19 -13.37
CA ASN A 476 -12.95 -47.99 -14.82
C ASN A 476 -12.99 -49.32 -15.61
N ASN A 477 -12.27 -50.35 -15.15
CA ASN A 477 -12.34 -51.68 -15.73
C ASN A 477 -13.68 -52.37 -15.43
N SER A 478 -14.29 -52.11 -14.27
CA SER A 478 -15.62 -52.64 -13.93
C SER A 478 -16.73 -51.99 -14.77
N THR A 479 -16.65 -50.69 -15.04
CA THR A 479 -17.65 -49.95 -15.85
C THR A 479 -17.58 -50.28 -17.35
N LYS A 480 -16.38 -50.60 -17.88
CA LYS A 480 -16.24 -51.05 -19.29
C LYS A 480 -16.80 -52.45 -19.54
N VAL A 481 -16.94 -53.28 -18.51
CA VAL A 481 -17.52 -54.63 -18.63
C VAL A 481 -19.06 -54.59 -18.65
N THR A 482 -19.68 -53.49 -18.23
CA THR A 482 -21.14 -53.35 -18.11
C THR A 482 -21.84 -52.62 -19.26
N VAL A 483 -21.11 -52.07 -20.23
CA VAL A 483 -21.68 -51.51 -21.47
C VAL A 483 -21.49 -52.53 -22.60
N LYS A 484 -22.49 -53.39 -22.79
CA LYS A 484 -22.62 -54.30 -23.93
C LYS A 484 -23.99 -54.15 -24.55
#